data_AF-A0A9E3JWX9-F1
#
_entry.id   AF-A0A9E3JWX9-F1
#
_cell.length_a   1.000
_cell.length_b   1.000
_cell.length_c   1.000
_cell.angle_alpha   90.00
_cell.angle_beta   90.00
_cell.angle_gamma   90.00
#
_symmetry.space_group_name_H-M   'P 1'
#
loop_
_entity.id
_entity.type
_entity.pdbx_description
1 polymer ?
#
loop_
_entity_poly.entity_id
_entity_poly.type
_entity_poly.pdbx_seq_one_letter_code
_entity_poly.pdbx_strand_id
1 'polypeptide(L)'
;MSFIRLFACALALAAGAAQAEAPATIRVDYTHSGNALSEQYALERVLVEPLPWPGDLTQNIDRTDRGLTGDRPPGVPDGRPVSRSAT
;
A
#
# COMPACT_ATOMS: atom_id res chain seq x y z
N MET A 1 30.13 -40.89 -2.65
CA MET A 1 28.91 -40.50 -1.90
C MET A 1 29.05 -39.30 -0.95
N SER A 2 30.24 -38.91 -0.49
CA SER A 2 30.40 -37.84 0.51
C SER A 2 30.32 -36.41 -0.07
N PHE A 3 30.92 -36.17 -1.24
CA PHE A 3 30.98 -34.83 -1.86
C PHE A 3 29.61 -34.25 -2.24
N ILE A 4 28.69 -35.07 -2.76
CA ILE A 4 27.33 -34.63 -3.11
C ILE A 4 26.55 -34.17 -1.87
N ARG A 5 26.74 -34.85 -0.73
CA ARG A 5 26.07 -34.47 0.53
C ARG A 5 26.63 -33.16 1.09
N LEU A 6 27.95 -32.98 1.05
CA LEU A 6 28.60 -31.73 1.44
C LEU A 6 28.17 -30.57 0.56
N PHE A 7 28.09 -30.79 -0.76
CA PHE A 7 27.63 -29.78 -1.71
C PHE A 7 26.15 -29.43 -1.48
N ALA A 8 25.29 -30.42 -1.23
CA ALA A 8 23.88 -30.19 -0.90
C ALA A 8 23.70 -29.42 0.41
N CYS A 9 24.49 -29.72 1.45
CA CYS A 9 24.48 -28.96 2.70
C CYS A 9 24.95 -27.51 2.48
N ALA A 10 26.00 -27.29 1.70
CA ALA A 10 26.48 -25.94 1.40
C ALA A 10 25.42 -25.12 0.64
N LEU A 11 24.72 -25.75 -0.32
CA LEU A 11 23.65 -25.10 -1.07
C LEU A 11 22.44 -24.76 -0.18
N ALA A 12 22.07 -25.66 0.73
CA ALA A 12 20.99 -25.43 1.70
C ALA A 12 21.32 -24.29 2.69
N LEU A 13 22.57 -24.20 3.16
CA LEU A 13 23.01 -23.08 4.01
C LEU A 13 23.01 -21.74 3.25
N ALA A 14 23.45 -21.74 1.98
CA ALA A 14 23.46 -20.53 1.16
C ALA A 14 22.05 -20.01 0.84
N ALA A 15 21.07 -20.91 0.67
CA ALA A 15 19.68 -20.53 0.41
C ALA A 15 19.01 -19.80 1.59
N GLY A 16 19.44 -20.05 2.83
CA GLY A 16 18.92 -19.38 4.02
C GLY A 16 19.46 -17.95 4.24
N ALA A 17 20.60 -17.60 3.63
CA ALA A 17 21.24 -16.31 3.83
C ALA A 17 20.64 -15.16 2.98
N ALA A 18 19.76 -15.47 2.04
CA ALA A 18 19.24 -14.52 1.05
C ALA A 18 17.82 -14.01 1.38
N GLN A 19 17.51 -13.77 2.66
CA GLN A 19 16.28 -13.06 3.02
C GLN A 19 16.50 -11.57 2.77
N ALA A 20 15.94 -11.04 1.67
CA ALA A 20 15.89 -9.61 1.42
C ALA A 20 15.11 -8.93 2.55
N GLU A 21 15.73 -7.93 3.19
CA GLU A 21 15.04 -7.10 4.18
C GLU A 21 13.89 -6.36 3.49
N ALA A 22 12.71 -6.40 4.11
CA ALA A 22 11.57 -5.64 3.61
C ALA A 22 11.92 -4.14 3.63
N PRO A 23 11.49 -3.36 2.63
CA PRO A 23 11.84 -1.94 2.54
C PRO A 23 11.32 -1.20 3.78
N ALA A 24 12.00 -0.11 4.14
CA ALA A 24 11.55 0.76 5.21
C ALA A 24 10.19 1.40 4.88
N THR A 25 9.39 1.68 5.91
CA THR A 25 8.11 2.37 5.77
C THR A 25 8.32 3.87 5.65
N ILE A 26 7.69 4.52 4.66
CA ILE A 26 7.58 5.98 4.61
C ILE A 26 6.24 6.40 5.21
N ARG A 27 6.27 7.12 6.33
CA ARG A 27 5.08 7.78 6.90
C ARG A 27 4.95 9.18 6.33
N VAL A 28 3.80 9.45 5.71
CA VAL A 28 3.42 10.78 5.24
C VAL A 28 2.28 11.29 6.09
N ASP A 29 2.54 12.34 6.87
CA ASP A 29 1.53 13.04 7.65
C ASP A 29 1.05 14.24 6.84
N TYR A 30 -0.27 14.36 6.65
CA TYR A 30 -0.89 15.47 5.92
C TYR A 30 -2.17 15.91 6.62
N THR A 31 -2.55 17.17 6.44
CA THR A 31 -3.86 17.70 6.85
C THR A 31 -4.80 17.73 5.64
N HIS A 32 -6.08 17.45 5.88
CA HIS A 32 -7.14 17.51 4.88
C HIS A 32 -8.26 18.42 5.39
N SER A 33 -8.66 19.39 4.58
CA SER A 33 -9.80 20.27 4.82
C SER A 33 -10.58 20.47 3.53
N GLY A 34 -11.87 20.75 3.63
CA GLY A 34 -12.65 21.02 2.44
C GLY A 34 -14.15 21.03 2.68
N ASN A 35 -14.88 21.09 1.59
CA ASN A 35 -16.33 20.95 1.52
C ASN A 35 -16.72 20.32 0.17
N ALA A 36 -18.01 20.08 -0.02
CA ALA A 36 -18.57 19.45 -1.23
C ALA A 36 -18.21 20.14 -2.57
N LEU A 37 -17.66 21.36 -2.55
CA LEU A 37 -17.25 22.11 -3.74
C LEU A 37 -15.72 22.18 -3.90
N SER A 38 -14.94 21.95 -2.84
CA SER A 38 -13.48 22.05 -2.90
C SER A 38 -12.79 21.33 -1.75
N GLU A 39 -11.80 20.52 -2.09
CA GLU A 39 -10.93 19.81 -1.15
C GLU A 39 -9.51 20.40 -1.20
N GLN A 40 -8.86 20.49 -0.04
CA GLN A 40 -7.48 20.97 0.10
C GLN A 40 -6.67 20.02 1.00
N TYR A 41 -5.42 19.78 0.60
CA TYR A 41 -4.49 18.93 1.32
C TYR A 41 -3.18 19.67 1.54
N ALA A 42 -2.60 19.58 2.74
CA ALA A 42 -1.28 20.13 3.03
C ALA A 42 -0.39 19.06 3.65
N LEU A 43 0.83 18.95 3.13
CA LEU A 43 1.86 18.03 3.64
C LEU A 43 2.45 18.60 4.93
N GLU A 44 2.39 17.84 6.02
CA GLU A 44 2.97 18.25 7.29
C GLU A 44 4.36 17.66 7.49
N ARG A 45 4.54 16.38 7.14
CA ARG A 45 5.78 15.67 7.44
C ARG A 45 5.95 14.40 6.61
N VAL A 46 7.22 14.05 6.36
CA VAL A 46 7.63 12.76 5.79
C VAL A 46 8.70 12.15 6.69
N LEU A 47 8.49 10.89 7.10
CA LEU A 47 9.41 10.15 7.96
C LEU A 47 9.72 8.78 7.35
N VAL A 48 10.93 8.30 7.60
CA VAL A 48 11.28 6.88 7.46
C VAL A 48 11.08 6.25 8.83
N GLU A 49 10.22 5.23 8.92
CA GLU A 49 10.02 4.52 10.18
C GLU A 49 11.07 3.41 10.35
N PRO A 50 11.41 3.05 11.61
CA PRO A 50 12.38 1.99 11.88
C PRO A 50 11.89 0.59 11.50
N LEU A 51 10.57 0.38 11.45
CA LEU A 51 9.99 -0.92 11.15
C LEU A 51 9.83 -1.12 9.63
N PRO A 52 10.06 -2.35 9.14
CA PRO A 52 9.85 -2.67 7.74
C PRO A 52 8.38 -2.51 7.35
N TRP A 53 8.14 -2.28 6.06
CA TRP A 53 6.81 -2.24 5.48
C TRP A 53 6.03 -3.53 5.76
N PRO A 54 4.86 -3.46 6.42
CA PRO A 54 4.10 -4.66 6.78
C PRO A 54 3.24 -5.20 5.63
N GLY A 55 3.12 -4.48 4.50
CA GLY A 55 2.23 -4.82 3.40
C GLY A 55 2.85 -5.71 2.32
N ASP A 56 2.00 -6.23 1.44
CA ASP A 56 2.41 -7.05 0.31
C ASP A 56 2.95 -6.19 -0.85
N LEU A 57 4.23 -6.36 -1.18
CA LEU A 57 4.91 -5.65 -2.27
C LEU A 57 4.48 -6.10 -3.67
N THR A 58 3.68 -7.18 -3.78
CA THR A 58 3.07 -7.61 -5.03
C THR A 58 1.75 -6.89 -5.32
N GLN A 59 1.19 -6.19 -4.33
CA GLN A 59 -0.08 -5.48 -4.42
C GLN A 59 0.08 -3.97 -4.10
N ASN A 60 0.92 -3.29 -4.87
CA ASN A 60 1.24 -1.87 -4.64
C ASN A 60 0.11 -0.88 -4.99
N ILE A 61 -0.92 -1.33 -5.70
CA ILE A 61 -2.07 -0.51 -6.12
C ILE A 61 -3.34 -1.15 -5.58
N ASP A 62 -4.08 -0.43 -4.74
CA ASP A 62 -5.44 -0.83 -4.38
C ASP A 62 -6.37 -0.63 -5.60
N ARG A 63 -7.09 -1.70 -5.97
CA ARG A 63 -8.07 -1.69 -7.06
C ARG A 63 -9.51 -1.77 -6.56
N THR A 64 -9.72 -1.73 -5.25
CA THR A 64 -11.04 -1.96 -4.66
C THR A 64 -11.90 -0.69 -4.57
N ASP A 65 -11.32 0.48 -4.88
CA ASP A 65 -12.00 1.79 -4.88
C ASP A 65 -12.74 2.12 -3.56
N ARG A 66 -12.23 1.57 -2.45
CA ARG A 66 -12.82 1.76 -1.11
C ARG A 66 -12.32 3.01 -0.39
N GLY A 67 -11.40 3.77 -1.00
CA GLY A 67 -10.73 4.92 -0.38
C GLY A 67 -11.49 6.25 -0.48
N LEU A 68 -12.68 6.29 -1.07
CA LEU A 68 -13.42 7.54 -1.27
C LEU A 68 -13.99 8.07 0.06
N THR A 69 -13.44 9.18 0.54
CA THR A 69 -13.97 9.97 1.68
C THR A 69 -14.93 11.06 1.17
N GLY A 70 -15.63 10.77 0.07
CA GLY A 70 -16.69 11.62 -0.49
C GLY A 70 -18.03 11.19 0.09
N ASP A 71 -18.75 12.15 0.66
CA ASP A 71 -20.14 12.07 1.07
C ASP A 71 -21.02 11.19 0.17
N ARG A 72 -21.24 9.93 0.57
CA ARG A 72 -22.30 9.11 -0.04
C ARG A 72 -23.64 9.68 0.46
N PRO A 73 -24.49 10.27 -0.40
CA PRO A 73 -25.82 10.63 0.03
C PRO A 73 -26.57 9.35 0.47
N PRO A 74 -27.31 9.37 1.59
CA PRO A 74 -28.02 8.20 2.06
C PRO A 74 -29.02 7.73 0.99
N GLY A 75 -28.92 6.47 0.57
CA GLY A 75 -29.93 5.81 -0.27
C GLY A 75 -29.58 5.49 -1.73
N VAL A 76 -28.32 5.62 -2.17
CA VAL A 76 -27.94 5.21 -3.55
C VAL A 76 -27.52 3.73 -3.59
N PRO A 77 -28.30 2.83 -4.24
CA PRO A 77 -27.91 1.44 -4.44
C PRO A 77 -26.74 1.33 -5.43
N ASP A 78 -25.89 0.34 -5.18
CA ASP A 78 -24.59 0.19 -5.84
C ASP A 78 -24.73 -0.12 -7.34
N GLY A 79 -23.93 0.54 -8.18
CA GLY A 79 -23.66 0.09 -9.55
C GLY A 79 -24.24 0.88 -10.73
N ARG A 80 -24.63 2.17 -10.60
CA ARG A 80 -24.87 3.00 -11.80
C ARG A 80 -23.94 4.23 -11.87
N PRO A 81 -23.25 4.46 -13.00
CA PRO A 81 -22.43 5.65 -13.16
C PRO A 81 -23.32 6.89 -13.16
N VAL A 82 -23.01 7.84 -12.29
CA VAL A 82 -23.77 9.08 -12.15
C VAL A 82 -23.33 10.04 -13.27
N SER A 83 -24.01 10.00 -14.42
CA SER A 83 -23.92 11.10 -15.40
C SER A 83 -24.68 12.30 -14.83
N ARG A 84 -23.97 13.29 -14.27
CA ARG A 84 -24.57 14.60 -13.99
C ARG A 84 -24.49 15.46 -15.24
N SER A 85 -25.63 15.68 -15.89
CA SER A 85 -25.78 16.80 -16.83
C SER A 85 -25.86 18.07 -16.00
N ALA A 86 -24.87 18.95 -16.15
CA ALA A 86 -24.93 20.30 -15.59
C ALA A 86 -25.95 21.11 -16.40
N THR A 87 -26.87 21.78 -15.70
CA THR A 87 -27.71 22.88 -16.23
C THR A 87 -27.27 24.16 -15.56
#